data_AF-A0A956ZGT4-F1
#
_entry.id   AF-A0A956ZGT4-F1
#
_cell.length_a   1.000
_cell.length_b   1.000
_cell.length_c   1.000
_cell.angle_alpha   90.00
_cell.angle_beta   90.00
_cell.angle_gamma   90.00
#
_symmetry.space_group_name_H-M   'P 1'
#
loop_
_entity.id
_entity.type
_entity.pdbx_description
1 polymer ?
#
loop_
_entity_poly.entity_id
_entity_poly.type
_entity_poly.pdbx_seq_one_letter_code
_entity_poly.pdbx_strand_id
1 'polypeptide(L)'
;MRLIRVATCVPVLTLVFLLGLEVYLRQGNPVDRLGYRSVDIWNLANRVEICRKTKPELALVGSSLLLVLNQDKTGTHFYTGSYPPYLQSLLRKACGDDVSCINLCSGMQMVPEAYMVSEAVTNAEAYPKVIVYGIALREFVDFTYSAEWTGE
;
A
#
# COMPACT_ATOMS: atom_id res chain seq x y z
N MET A 1 5.76 -52.42 -5.97
CA MET A 1 4.59 -51.54 -6.19
C MET A 1 4.40 -50.52 -5.04
N ARG A 2 5.41 -49.69 -4.73
CA ARG A 2 5.37 -48.71 -3.61
C ARG A 2 5.55 -47.24 -4.02
N LEU A 3 5.88 -46.95 -5.28
CA LEU A 3 6.12 -45.58 -5.76
C LEU A 3 4.83 -44.79 -6.10
N ILE A 4 3.68 -45.44 -6.24
CA ILE A 4 2.44 -44.79 -6.69
C ILE A 4 1.68 -44.10 -5.53
N ARG A 5 2.02 -44.38 -4.26
CA ARG A 5 1.35 -43.76 -3.09
C ARG A 5 2.00 -42.47 -2.59
N VAL A 6 3.22 -42.15 -3.00
CA VAL A 6 3.94 -40.94 -2.55
C VAL A 6 3.66 -39.75 -3.48
N ALA A 7 3.46 -40.01 -4.78
CA ALA A 7 3.16 -38.99 -5.78
C ALA A 7 1.75 -38.39 -5.64
N THR A 8 0.83 -39.05 -4.94
CA THR A 8 -0.50 -38.51 -4.59
C THR A 8 -0.47 -37.60 -3.36
N CYS A 9 0.64 -37.54 -2.61
CA CYS A 9 0.71 -36.69 -1.42
C CYS A 9 1.14 -35.27 -1.77
N VAL A 10 2.15 -35.07 -2.61
CA VAL A 10 2.70 -33.72 -2.84
C VAL A 10 1.73 -32.82 -3.61
N PRO A 11 1.20 -33.18 -4.80
CA PRO A 11 0.31 -32.30 -5.56
C PRO A 11 -1.01 -32.04 -4.83
N VAL A 12 -1.52 -33.05 -4.11
CA VAL A 12 -2.75 -32.92 -3.33
C VAL A 12 -2.52 -32.04 -2.10
N LEU A 13 -1.40 -32.20 -1.39
CA LEU A 13 -1.04 -31.31 -0.28
C LEU A 13 -0.78 -29.88 -0.75
N THR A 14 -0.13 -29.70 -1.90
CA THR A 14 0.05 -28.37 -2.51
C THR A 14 -1.28 -27.74 -2.87
N LEU A 15 -2.21 -28.49 -3.47
CA LEU A 15 -3.55 -27.99 -3.79
C LEU A 15 -4.34 -27.64 -2.52
N VAL A 16 -4.31 -28.49 -1.50
CA VAL A 16 -4.95 -28.23 -0.19
C VAL A 16 -4.33 -27.01 0.49
N PHE A 17 -3.01 -26.85 0.42
CA PHE A 17 -2.32 -25.68 0.95
C PHE A 17 -2.71 -24.41 0.18
N LEU A 18 -2.75 -24.45 -1.15
CA LEU A 18 -3.17 -23.30 -1.97
C LEU A 18 -4.63 -22.91 -1.72
N LEU A 19 -5.54 -23.90 -1.57
CA LEU A 19 -6.92 -23.65 -1.19
C LEU A 19 -7.04 -23.11 0.24
N GLY A 20 -6.25 -23.64 1.17
CA GLY A 20 -6.17 -23.14 2.55
C GLY A 20 -5.66 -21.71 2.61
N LEU A 21 -4.63 -21.40 1.82
CA LEU A 21 -4.07 -20.06 1.66
C LEU A 21 -5.08 -19.11 1.01
N GLU A 22 -5.77 -19.55 -0.04
CA GLU A 22 -6.83 -18.78 -0.69
C GLU A 22 -8.00 -18.49 0.27
N VAL A 23 -8.44 -19.49 1.04
CA VAL A 23 -9.46 -19.31 2.08
C VAL A 23 -8.95 -18.38 3.17
N TYR A 24 -7.70 -18.53 3.62
CA TYR A 24 -7.08 -17.66 4.62
C TYR A 24 -6.98 -16.20 4.15
N LEU A 25 -6.53 -15.98 2.91
CA LEU A 25 -6.46 -14.66 2.28
C LEU A 25 -7.86 -14.06 2.06
N ARG A 26 -8.85 -14.87 1.68
CA ARG A 26 -10.27 -14.46 1.54
C ARG A 26 -10.95 -14.19 2.88
N GLN A 27 -10.45 -14.79 3.97
CA GLN A 27 -10.99 -14.59 5.32
C GLN A 27 -10.64 -13.23 5.94
N GLY A 28 -9.89 -12.40 5.21
CA GLY A 28 -9.48 -11.06 5.62
C GLY A 28 -8.27 -11.11 6.54
N ASN A 29 -7.49 -10.04 6.53
CA ASN A 29 -6.36 -9.88 7.45
C ASN A 29 -6.88 -10.10 8.90
N PRO A 30 -6.29 -11.00 9.70
CA PRO A 30 -6.76 -11.24 11.08
C PRO A 30 -6.83 -9.97 11.94
N VAL A 31 -6.10 -8.92 11.56
CA VAL A 31 -6.19 -7.57 12.12
C VAL A 31 -7.57 -6.93 11.89
N ASP A 32 -8.19 -7.12 10.73
CA ASP A 32 -9.52 -6.58 10.39
C ASP A 32 -10.63 -7.24 11.22
N ARG A 33 -10.48 -8.53 11.58
CA ARG A 33 -11.43 -9.26 12.46
C ARG A 33 -11.38 -8.81 13.92
N LEU A 34 -10.27 -8.22 14.36
CA LEU A 34 -10.07 -7.73 15.72
C LEU A 34 -10.61 -6.31 15.93
N GLY A 35 -11.31 -5.73 14.94
CA GLY A 35 -11.87 -4.38 15.03
C GLY A 35 -10.84 -3.27 14.88
N TYR A 36 -9.56 -3.62 14.70
CA TYR A 36 -8.59 -2.71 14.11
C TYR A 36 -8.98 -2.56 12.65
N ARG A 37 -9.68 -1.45 12.32
CA ARG A 37 -9.74 -1.00 10.93
C ARG A 37 -8.31 -0.74 10.52
N SER A 38 -7.68 -1.72 9.89
CA SER A 38 -6.36 -1.54 9.33
C SER A 38 -6.42 -0.27 8.50
N VAL A 39 -5.53 0.67 8.78
CA VAL A 39 -5.42 1.92 8.02
C VAL A 39 -4.87 1.62 6.61
N ASP A 40 -4.94 0.35 6.19
CA ASP A 40 -3.94 -0.28 5.33
C ASP A 40 -4.47 -0.57 3.94
N ILE A 41 -5.78 -0.43 3.73
CA ILE A 41 -6.40 -0.52 2.41
C ILE A 41 -7.45 0.57 2.26
N TRP A 42 -7.10 1.81 2.66
CA TRP A 42 -7.95 2.98 2.51
C TRP A 42 -8.23 3.28 1.04
N ASN A 43 -9.19 2.55 0.47
CA ASN A 43 -9.69 2.77 -0.88
C ASN A 43 -8.56 2.79 -1.94
N LEU A 44 -7.43 2.12 -1.70
CA LEU A 44 -6.20 2.32 -2.44
C LEU A 44 -6.38 2.01 -3.93
N ALA A 45 -7.09 0.93 -4.26
CA ALA A 45 -7.44 0.59 -5.64
C ALA A 45 -8.22 1.72 -6.34
N ASN A 46 -9.24 2.28 -5.68
CA ASN A 46 -10.00 3.41 -6.21
C ASN A 46 -9.14 4.68 -6.33
N ARG A 47 -8.20 4.92 -5.40
CA ARG A 47 -7.28 6.06 -5.50
C ARG A 47 -6.26 5.87 -6.62
N VAL A 48 -5.77 4.66 -6.86
CA VAL A 48 -4.93 4.32 -8.02
C VAL A 48 -5.71 4.55 -9.31
N GLU A 49 -6.98 4.14 -9.37
CA GLU A 49 -7.83 4.41 -10.52
C GLU A 49 -8.07 5.90 -10.74
N ILE A 50 -8.33 6.66 -9.66
CA ILE A 50 -8.45 8.12 -9.72
C ILE A 50 -7.13 8.73 -10.20
N CYS A 51 -5.98 8.31 -9.67
CA CYS A 51 -4.66 8.77 -10.09
C CYS A 51 -4.47 8.63 -11.60
N ARG A 52 -4.82 7.46 -12.15
CA ARG A 52 -4.74 7.16 -13.58
C ARG A 52 -5.67 8.05 -14.41
N LYS A 53 -6.87 8.34 -13.91
CA LYS A 53 -7.87 9.17 -14.61
C LYS A 53 -7.54 10.65 -14.56
N THR A 54 -7.14 11.16 -13.39
CA THR A 54 -7.00 12.59 -13.13
C THR A 54 -5.60 13.13 -13.35
N LYS A 55 -4.59 12.24 -13.41
CA LYS A 55 -3.21 12.58 -13.79
C LYS A 55 -2.64 13.68 -12.88
N PRO A 56 -2.64 13.48 -11.55
CA PRO A 56 -2.17 14.49 -10.62
C PRO A 56 -0.69 14.77 -10.83
N GLU A 57 -0.24 15.97 -10.52
CA GLU A 57 1.17 16.33 -10.65
C GLU A 57 2.05 15.61 -9.64
N LEU A 58 1.49 15.34 -8.46
CA LEU A 58 2.18 14.67 -7.37
C LEU A 58 1.37 13.48 -6.84
N ALA A 59 2.05 12.36 -6.61
CA ALA A 59 1.53 11.22 -5.89
C ALA A 59 2.38 10.94 -4.65
N LEU A 60 1.73 10.82 -3.49
CA LEU A 60 2.36 10.30 -2.28
C LEU A 60 2.20 8.79 -2.23
N VAL A 61 3.30 8.06 -2.09
CA VAL A 61 3.30 6.61 -1.87
C VAL A 61 4.07 6.35 -0.60
N GLY A 62 3.53 5.58 0.34
CA GLY A 62 4.21 5.41 1.61
C GLY A 62 3.37 4.84 2.74
N SER A 63 4.04 4.58 3.85
CA SER A 63 3.39 3.96 5.00
C SER A 63 2.64 4.99 5.87
N SER A 64 2.24 4.56 7.07
CA SER A 64 1.69 5.41 8.14
C SER A 64 2.44 6.71 8.42
N LEU A 65 3.75 6.79 8.18
CA LEU A 65 4.50 8.03 8.37
C LEU A 65 4.02 9.14 7.44
N LEU A 66 3.76 8.82 6.17
CA LEU A 66 3.25 9.79 5.19
C LEU A 66 1.73 9.99 5.29
N LEU A 67 1.00 9.13 6.02
CA LEU A 67 -0.42 9.36 6.26
C LEU A 67 -0.70 10.62 7.09
N VAL A 68 0.27 11.12 7.87
CA VAL A 68 0.13 12.41 8.57
C VAL A 68 -0.12 13.58 7.60
N LEU A 69 0.40 13.48 6.38
CA LEU A 69 0.17 14.49 5.33
C LEU A 69 -1.26 14.41 4.77
N ASN A 70 -1.98 13.34 5.09
CA ASN A 70 -3.36 13.11 4.70
C ASN A 70 -4.35 13.66 5.74
N GLN A 71 -4.03 14.74 6.44
CA GLN A 71 -4.95 15.36 7.39
C GLN A 71 -6.02 16.21 6.69
N ASP A 72 -7.15 16.39 7.37
CA ASP A 72 -8.14 17.41 7.02
C ASP A 72 -7.56 18.83 7.16
N LYS A 73 -8.31 19.85 6.74
CA LYS A 73 -7.82 21.25 6.76
C LYS A 73 -7.40 21.72 8.15
N THR A 74 -7.91 21.09 9.21
CA THR A 74 -7.70 21.47 10.61
C THR A 74 -6.62 20.64 11.30
N GLY A 75 -6.10 19.59 10.66
CA GLY A 75 -5.08 18.72 11.25
C GLY A 75 -5.62 17.73 12.30
N THR A 76 -6.95 17.63 12.42
CA THR A 76 -7.62 16.95 13.54
C THR A 76 -7.98 15.51 13.22
N HIS A 77 -8.25 15.22 11.95
CA HIS A 77 -8.61 13.89 11.49
C HIS A 77 -7.82 13.53 10.24
N PHE A 78 -7.64 12.24 10.02
CA PHE A 78 -7.16 11.73 8.75
C PHE A 78 -8.25 11.88 7.70
N TYR A 79 -7.94 12.61 6.63
CA TYR A 79 -8.74 12.77 5.44
C TYR A 79 -8.72 11.50 4.61
N THR A 80 -9.90 10.96 4.31
CA THR A 80 -10.04 9.70 3.56
C THR A 80 -10.26 9.90 2.06
N GLY A 81 -10.46 11.15 1.61
CA GLY A 81 -10.64 11.46 0.20
C GLY A 81 -9.33 11.39 -0.60
N SER A 82 -9.45 11.54 -1.92
CA SER A 82 -8.32 11.38 -2.84
C SER A 82 -7.31 12.53 -2.77
N TYR A 83 -7.80 13.74 -2.48
CA TYR A 83 -7.06 15.00 -2.58
C TYR A 83 -6.87 15.62 -1.19
N PRO A 84 -5.74 15.36 -0.50
CA PRO A 84 -5.50 15.84 0.86
C PRO A 84 -5.50 17.38 0.92
N PRO A 85 -6.50 18.02 1.54
CA PRO A 85 -6.62 19.47 1.49
C PRO A 85 -5.53 20.18 2.31
N TYR A 86 -5.05 19.55 3.39
CA TYR A 86 -3.95 20.09 4.19
C TYR A 86 -2.67 20.15 3.36
N LEU A 87 -2.26 19.04 2.75
CA LEU A 87 -1.07 18.99 1.91
C LEU A 87 -1.17 19.92 0.71
N GLN A 88 -2.33 19.99 0.03
CA GLN A 88 -2.51 20.95 -1.06
C GLN A 88 -2.33 22.40 -0.58
N SER A 89 -2.80 22.74 0.62
CA SER A 89 -2.57 24.07 1.19
C SER A 89 -1.09 24.35 1.45
N LEU A 90 -0.31 23.34 1.87
CA LEU A 90 1.13 23.47 2.08
C LEU A 90 1.87 23.62 0.74
N LEU A 91 1.53 22.81 -0.26
CA LEU A 91 2.10 22.90 -1.61
C LEU A 91 1.81 24.25 -2.25
N ARG A 92 0.56 24.75 -2.14
CA ARG A 92 0.19 26.08 -2.64
C ARG A 92 0.99 27.19 -1.98
N LYS A 93 1.19 27.12 -0.65
CA LYS A 93 2.02 28.10 0.08
C LYS A 93 3.49 28.05 -0.33
N ALA A 94 4.03 26.86 -0.63
CA ALA A 94 5.43 26.69 -0.97
C ALA A 94 5.73 27.03 -2.43
N CYS A 95 4.86 26.63 -3.36
CA CYS A 95 5.08 26.76 -4.80
C CYS A 95 4.43 28.00 -5.42
N GLY A 96 3.46 28.63 -4.74
CA GLY A 96 2.64 29.70 -5.30
C GLY A 96 1.53 29.21 -6.26
N ASP A 97 1.56 27.93 -6.63
CA ASP A 97 0.64 27.31 -7.59
C ASP A 97 -0.21 26.20 -6.98
N ASP A 98 -1.34 25.90 -7.64
CA ASP A 98 -2.23 24.80 -7.27
C ASP A 98 -1.73 23.44 -7.78
N VAL A 99 -0.81 22.85 -7.01
CA VAL A 99 -0.27 21.52 -7.32
C VAL A 99 -1.31 20.44 -6.99
N SER A 100 -1.77 19.74 -8.02
CA SER A 100 -2.68 18.60 -7.84
C SER A 100 -1.94 17.41 -7.23
N CYS A 101 -2.42 16.93 -6.08
CA CYS A 101 -1.78 15.86 -5.31
C CYS A 101 -2.77 14.76 -4.95
N ILE A 102 -2.38 13.50 -5.12
CA ILE A 102 -3.12 12.33 -4.64
C ILE A 102 -2.35 11.56 -3.56
N ASN A 103 -3.07 11.02 -2.57
CA ASN A 103 -2.49 10.20 -1.52
C ASN A 103 -2.73 8.69 -1.78
N LEU A 104 -1.67 7.95 -2.08
CA LEU A 104 -1.64 6.50 -2.28
C LEU A 104 -0.96 5.77 -1.11
N CYS A 105 -0.87 6.41 0.05
CA CYS A 105 -0.29 5.83 1.26
C CYS A 105 -1.27 4.86 1.94
N SER A 106 -0.71 3.89 2.65
CA SER A 106 -1.42 2.93 3.48
C SER A 106 -0.67 2.77 4.82
N GLY A 107 -1.35 2.51 5.93
CA GLY A 107 -0.71 2.52 7.26
C GLY A 107 0.47 1.55 7.41
N MET A 108 0.40 0.42 6.72
CA MET A 108 1.33 -0.71 6.80
C MET A 108 2.11 -0.93 5.50
N GLN A 109 2.02 0.00 4.54
CA GLN A 109 2.62 -0.15 3.22
C GLN A 109 4.12 -0.49 3.31
N MET A 110 4.52 -1.62 2.73
CA MET A 110 5.91 -2.08 2.59
C MET A 110 6.53 -1.64 1.24
N VAL A 111 7.85 -1.72 1.09
CA VAL A 111 8.60 -1.44 -0.16
C VAL A 111 8.00 -2.19 -1.35
N PRO A 112 7.74 -3.52 -1.27
CA PRO A 112 7.16 -4.23 -2.41
C PRO A 112 5.76 -3.72 -2.79
N GLU A 113 4.93 -3.37 -1.80
CA GLU A 113 3.59 -2.83 -2.03
C GLU A 113 3.66 -1.41 -2.61
N ALA A 114 4.62 -0.60 -2.16
CA ALA A 114 4.91 0.70 -2.74
C ALA A 114 5.38 0.59 -4.18
N TYR A 115 6.26 -0.36 -4.49
CA TYR A 115 6.69 -0.65 -5.85
C TYR A 115 5.49 -1.01 -6.74
N MET A 116 4.63 -1.94 -6.30
CA MET A 116 3.43 -2.33 -7.05
C MET A 116 2.48 -1.15 -7.30
N VAL A 117 2.30 -0.27 -6.31
CA VAL A 117 1.46 0.94 -6.46
C VAL A 117 2.10 1.93 -7.44
N SER A 118 3.40 2.20 -7.30
CA SER A 118 4.15 3.07 -8.20
C SER A 118 4.12 2.55 -9.64
N GLU A 119 4.33 1.25 -9.84
CA GLU A 119 4.23 0.59 -11.13
C GLU A 119 2.81 0.72 -11.70
N ALA A 120 1.77 0.47 -10.89
CA ALA A 120 0.38 0.57 -11.33
C ALA A 120 0.03 1.98 -11.83
N VAL A 121 0.52 3.04 -11.17
CA VAL A 121 0.24 4.43 -11.58
C VAL A 121 1.16 4.93 -12.70
N THR A 122 2.34 4.34 -12.89
CA THR A 122 3.29 4.74 -13.95
C THR A 122 3.11 3.96 -15.25
N ASN A 123 2.61 2.72 -15.21
CA ASN A 123 2.28 1.91 -16.39
C ASN A 123 1.02 2.38 -17.14
N ALA A 124 0.53 3.60 -16.86
CA ALA A 124 -0.56 4.22 -17.60
C ALA A 124 -0.02 5.23 -18.61
N GLU A 125 -0.74 5.43 -19.72
CA GLU A 125 -0.37 6.43 -20.76
C GLU A 125 -0.19 7.84 -20.18
N ALA A 126 -0.84 8.11 -19.05
CA ALA A 126 -0.57 9.28 -18.23
C ALA A 126 -0.35 8.91 -16.77
N TYR A 127 0.72 9.44 -16.20
CA TYR A 127 1.23 9.12 -14.89
C TYR A 127 1.56 10.41 -14.12
N PRO A 128 1.63 10.35 -12.78
CA PRO A 128 2.03 11.52 -11.99
C PRO A 128 3.46 11.96 -12.30
N LYS A 129 3.68 13.27 -12.44
CA LYS A 129 5.00 13.83 -12.77
C LYS A 129 6.02 13.55 -11.68
N VAL A 130 5.58 13.58 -10.42
CA VAL A 130 6.43 13.38 -9.24
C VAL A 130 5.79 12.34 -8.33
N ILE A 131 6.60 11.37 -7.90
CA ILE A 131 6.24 10.43 -6.85
C ILE A 131 7.12 10.72 -5.64
N VAL A 132 6.51 11.08 -4.52
CA VAL A 132 7.21 11.20 -3.24
C VAL A 132 6.99 9.89 -2.49
N TYR A 133 8.09 9.20 -2.25
CA TYR A 133 8.09 7.91 -1.56
C TYR A 133 8.60 8.07 -0.12
N GLY A 134 7.85 7.52 0.84
CA GLY A 134 8.24 7.54 2.25
C GLY A 134 7.64 6.38 3.02
N ILE A 135 8.49 5.42 3.37
CA ILE A 135 8.12 4.23 4.13
C ILE A 135 8.67 4.31 5.56
N ALA A 136 7.90 3.77 6.50
CA ALA A 136 8.25 3.70 7.91
C ALA A 136 9.14 2.50 8.22
N LEU A 137 9.80 2.61 9.37
CA LEU A 137 10.64 1.66 10.10
C LEU A 137 10.16 0.20 10.16
N ARG A 138 8.93 -0.13 9.73
CA ARG A 138 8.38 -1.48 9.83
C ARG A 138 9.30 -2.53 9.20
N GLU A 139 9.94 -2.22 8.09
CA GLU A 139 10.92 -3.12 7.44
C GLU A 139 12.17 -3.35 8.28
N PHE A 140 12.50 -2.41 9.16
CA PHE A 140 13.58 -2.52 10.13
C PHE A 140 13.13 -3.19 11.45
N VAL A 141 11.82 -3.32 11.68
CA VAL A 141 11.22 -3.95 12.87
C VAL A 141 10.80 -5.40 12.60
N ASP A 142 10.50 -5.75 11.34
CA ASP A 142 10.19 -7.12 10.95
C ASP A 142 11.47 -7.97 10.87
N PHE A 143 11.62 -8.88 11.84
CA PHE A 143 12.78 -9.76 12.00
C PHE A 143 13.14 -10.54 10.72
N THR A 144 12.15 -10.83 9.88
CA THR A 144 12.35 -11.61 8.65
C THR A 144 13.08 -10.79 7.58
N TYR A 145 12.85 -9.48 7.54
CA TYR A 145 13.49 -8.57 6.59
C TYR A 145 14.78 -7.94 7.13
N SER A 146 14.88 -7.72 8.45
CA SER A 146 16.12 -7.25 9.05
C SER A 146 17.26 -8.27 8.92
N ALA A 147 16.96 -9.58 8.96
CA ALA A 147 17.94 -10.66 8.78
C ALA A 147 18.69 -10.59 7.43
N GLU A 148 17.99 -10.26 6.33
CA GLU A 148 18.62 -10.09 5.01
C GLU A 148 19.62 -8.93 4.97
N TRP A 149 19.48 -7.93 5.85
CA TRP A 149 20.34 -6.74 5.89
C TRP A 149 21.41 -6.82 6.98
N THR A 150 21.19 -7.62 8.03
CA THR A 150 22.20 -7.88 9.08
C THR A 150 23.16 -8.99 8.70
N GLY A 151 22.88 -9.76 7.63
CA GLY A 151 23.76 -10.83 7.16
C GLY A 151 23.85 -12.01 8.14
N GLU A 152 22.82 -12.20 8.97
CA GLU A 152 22.66 -13.34 9.88
C GLU A 152 21.70 -14.39 9.30
#